data_AF-C7Q180-F1
#
_entry.id   AF-C7Q180-F1
#
_cell.length_a   1.000
_cell.length_b   1.000
_cell.length_c   1.000
_cell.angle_alpha   90.00
_cell.angle_beta   90.00
_cell.angle_gamma   90.00
#
_symmetry.space_group_name_H-M   'P 1'
#
loop_
_entity.id
_entity.type
_entity.pdbx_description
1 polymer ?
#
loop_
_entity_poly.entity_id
_entity_poly.type
_entity_poly.pdbx_seq_one_letter_code
_entity_poly.pdbx_strand_id
1 'polypeptide(L)'
;MSVTEPAYVTREAVKKALDVKGTARSDDDIDRSIQAASRAVEGQLHRKFYPRDMTRFWDWPSYQYALPWRIWLDAWELAAIPTSVTTGGQTIPLGNLFFEPANSGPPYTSMEINRSTNSAFGAGPTPQRDVTVTGTFGFNLDSTGAGALAAGVSDTTDTSVTVTNGAAAGVGDVLLVDTERMLLTDKAMASTGQTQSGAGCASASNADSILTPSGGTFYVGETLLLDAERMLVVDKAGATVIVKRAWDGTTLATHASATIYAARSWTVTRGALGTTASTHSSATAVSRYTPPSLVTQLSLAEAENNLLQGISGYARTVGSADNARPVSGQALADIRAQAYAQYGRKARRRTV
;
A
#
# COMPACT_ATOMS: atom_id res chain seq x y z
N MET A 1 -13.47 -10.54 4.34
CA MET A 1 -13.72 -9.11 4.58
C MET A 1 -12.79 -8.36 3.67
N SER A 2 -13.33 -7.59 2.72
CA SER A 2 -12.51 -6.79 1.81
C SER A 2 -11.70 -5.73 2.56
N VAL A 3 -10.53 -5.38 2.02
CA VAL A 3 -9.70 -4.31 2.57
C VAL A 3 -10.42 -2.96 2.45
N THR A 4 -10.49 -2.23 3.55
CA THR A 4 -11.16 -0.92 3.71
C THR A 4 -10.22 0.25 4.01
N GLU A 5 -8.97 -0.04 4.36
CA GLU A 5 -7.93 0.93 4.70
C GLU A 5 -6.62 0.49 4.06
N PRO A 6 -5.70 1.42 3.72
CA PRO A 6 -4.38 1.07 3.21
C PRO A 6 -3.66 0.08 4.11
N ALA A 7 -3.03 -0.92 3.50
CA ALA A 7 -2.12 -1.83 4.16
C ALA A 7 -0.69 -1.56 3.72
N TYR A 8 0.28 -1.81 4.60
CA TYR A 8 1.70 -1.67 4.26
C TYR A 8 2.31 -2.97 3.70
N VAL A 9 1.49 -4.00 3.54
CA VAL A 9 1.84 -5.28 2.92
C VAL A 9 0.61 -5.80 2.18
N THR A 10 0.82 -6.46 1.04
CA THR A 10 -0.28 -6.94 0.20
C THR A 10 -0.73 -8.35 0.56
N ARG A 11 -1.97 -8.70 0.20
CA ARG A 11 -2.49 -10.08 0.27
C ARG A 11 -1.53 -11.06 -0.42
N GLU A 12 -1.04 -10.71 -1.60
CA GLU A 12 -0.16 -11.55 -2.41
C GLU A 12 1.21 -11.75 -1.78
N ALA A 13 1.76 -10.74 -1.09
CA ALA A 13 3.03 -10.88 -0.37
C ALA A 13 2.90 -11.91 0.75
N VAL A 14 1.82 -11.86 1.53
CA VAL A 14 1.56 -12.84 2.61
C VAL A 14 1.32 -14.24 2.04
N LYS A 15 0.52 -14.37 0.99
CA LYS A 15 0.30 -15.67 0.32
C LYS A 15 1.60 -16.29 -0.15
N LYS A 16 2.46 -15.50 -0.79
CA LYS A 16 3.75 -15.94 -1.29
C LYS A 16 4.70 -16.33 -0.16
N ALA A 17 4.72 -15.59 0.93
CA ALA A 17 5.64 -15.86 2.05
C ALA A 17 5.27 -17.14 2.82
N LEU A 18 3.98 -17.42 3.00
CA LEU A 18 3.49 -18.60 3.72
C LEU A 18 3.13 -19.80 2.81
N ASP A 19 3.30 -19.66 1.49
CA ASP A 19 2.86 -20.63 0.47
C ASP A 19 1.39 -21.07 0.67
N VAL A 20 0.52 -20.09 0.99
CA VAL A 20 -0.91 -20.32 1.25
C VAL A 20 -1.66 -20.31 -0.08
N LYS A 21 -2.37 -21.40 -0.35
CA LYS A 21 -3.25 -21.54 -1.53
C LYS A 21 -4.41 -20.55 -1.47
N GLY A 22 -4.65 -19.83 -2.56
CA GLY A 22 -5.79 -18.90 -2.67
C GLY A 22 -7.15 -19.60 -2.62
N THR A 23 -7.90 -19.37 -1.55
CA THR A 23 -9.32 -19.72 -1.39
C THR A 23 -10.08 -18.48 -0.90
N ALA A 24 -11.38 -18.40 -1.14
CA ALA A 24 -12.18 -17.25 -0.64
C ALA A 24 -12.04 -17.07 0.89
N ARG A 25 -11.97 -18.18 1.64
CA ARG A 25 -11.79 -18.15 3.09
C ARG A 25 -10.40 -17.65 3.50
N SER A 26 -9.34 -18.15 2.87
CA SER A 26 -7.97 -17.72 3.19
C SER A 26 -7.77 -16.25 2.84
N ASP A 27 -8.36 -15.76 1.76
CA ASP A 27 -8.23 -14.37 1.32
C ASP A 27 -8.86 -13.42 2.33
N ASP A 28 -10.03 -13.76 2.85
CA ASP A 28 -10.71 -13.03 3.90
C ASP A 28 -9.92 -12.96 5.22
N ASP A 29 -9.25 -14.04 5.59
CA ASP A 29 -8.42 -14.11 6.80
C ASP A 29 -7.09 -13.37 6.64
N ILE A 30 -6.51 -13.40 5.43
CA ILE A 30 -5.31 -12.65 5.09
C ILE A 30 -5.61 -11.15 5.06
N ASP A 31 -6.71 -10.72 4.44
CA ASP A 31 -7.11 -9.32 4.38
C ASP A 31 -7.30 -8.71 5.79
N ARG A 32 -7.95 -9.46 6.68
CA ARG A 32 -8.08 -9.06 8.09
C ARG A 32 -6.71 -8.93 8.75
N SER A 33 -5.81 -9.89 8.48
CA SER A 33 -4.47 -9.94 9.06
C SER A 33 -3.58 -8.77 8.60
N ILE A 34 -3.58 -8.42 7.31
CA ILE A 34 -2.76 -7.30 6.78
C ILE A 34 -3.24 -5.94 7.31
N GLN A 35 -4.55 -5.77 7.49
CA GLN A 35 -5.10 -4.56 8.09
C GLN A 35 -4.79 -4.47 9.60
N ALA A 36 -4.93 -5.58 10.33
CA ALA A 36 -4.58 -5.64 11.73
C ALA A 36 -3.09 -5.37 11.96
N ALA A 37 -2.23 -5.95 11.12
CA ALA A 37 -0.79 -5.70 11.11
C ALA A 37 -0.48 -4.22 10.88
N SER A 38 -1.08 -3.61 9.84
CA SER A 38 -0.85 -2.20 9.52
C SER A 38 -1.26 -1.29 10.69
N ARG A 39 -2.42 -1.54 11.32
CA ARG A 39 -2.86 -0.81 12.53
C ARG A 39 -1.94 -1.03 13.73
N ALA A 40 -1.42 -2.24 13.93
CA ALA A 40 -0.47 -2.54 15.00
C ALA A 40 0.84 -1.76 14.80
N VAL A 41 1.33 -1.69 13.56
CA VAL A 41 2.52 -0.89 13.21
C VAL A 41 2.28 0.59 13.45
N GLU A 42 1.14 1.15 13.02
CA GLU A 42 0.80 2.55 13.30
C GLU A 42 0.70 2.84 14.81
N GLY A 43 0.08 1.93 15.56
CA GLY A 43 -0.05 2.04 17.01
C GLY A 43 1.30 2.01 17.73
N GLN A 44 2.20 1.12 17.30
CA GLN A 44 3.53 0.99 17.87
C GLN A 44 4.46 2.16 17.51
N LEU A 45 4.38 2.66 16.28
CA LEU A 45 5.23 3.75 15.80
C LEU A 45 4.65 5.14 16.07
N HIS A 46 3.39 5.19 16.54
CA HIS A 46 2.60 6.40 16.78
C HIS A 46 2.57 7.33 15.56
N ARG A 47 2.42 6.74 14.38
CA ARG A 47 2.59 7.42 13.09
C ARG A 47 1.81 6.71 12.00
N LYS A 48 1.23 7.49 11.08
CA LYS A 48 0.62 6.99 9.84
C LYS A 48 1.59 7.21 8.68
N PHE A 49 1.79 6.20 7.86
CA PHE A 49 2.75 6.26 6.76
C PHE A 49 2.08 6.68 5.46
N TYR A 50 0.92 6.10 5.13
CA TYR A 50 0.25 6.42 3.86
C TYR A 50 -0.14 7.90 3.76
N PRO A 51 -0.07 8.49 2.56
CA PRO A 51 -0.45 9.87 2.34
C PRO A 51 -1.97 10.04 2.36
N ARG A 52 -2.44 11.12 2.96
CA ARG A 52 -3.86 11.48 3.01
C ARG A 52 -4.06 12.98 2.91
N ASP A 53 -4.83 13.39 1.91
CA ASP A 53 -5.21 14.77 1.71
C ASP A 53 -6.33 15.12 2.69
N MET A 54 -6.12 16.17 3.47
CA MET A 54 -7.11 16.64 4.43
C MET A 54 -6.84 18.09 4.83
N THR A 55 -7.82 18.65 5.52
CA THR A 55 -7.70 19.92 6.24
C THR A 55 -7.68 19.65 7.73
N ARG A 56 -6.70 20.21 8.43
CA ARG A 56 -6.54 20.12 9.89
C ARG A 56 -6.52 21.49 10.53
N PHE A 57 -6.91 21.50 11.80
CA PHE A 57 -7.13 22.72 12.58
C PHE A 57 -6.33 22.66 13.86
N TRP A 58 -5.78 23.81 14.27
CA TRP A 58 -5.08 24.01 15.52
C TRP A 58 -5.63 25.25 16.21
N ASP A 59 -5.76 25.16 17.54
CA ASP A 59 -6.05 26.31 18.37
C ASP A 59 -4.80 27.20 18.50
N TRP A 60 -5.00 28.51 18.54
CA TRP A 60 -3.93 29.48 18.71
C TRP A 60 -4.35 30.67 19.59
N PRO A 61 -3.60 31.04 20.65
CA PRO A 61 -2.29 30.53 21.05
C PRO A 61 -2.32 29.05 21.46
N SER A 62 -1.30 28.29 21.06
CA SER A 62 -1.23 26.88 21.45
C SER A 62 -0.79 26.77 22.92
N TYR A 63 -1.51 25.98 23.72
CA TYR A 63 -1.15 25.72 25.13
C TYR A 63 0.04 24.76 25.30
N GLN A 64 0.71 24.37 24.20
CA GLN A 64 1.79 23.39 24.21
C GLN A 64 3.18 23.99 24.52
N TYR A 65 3.25 25.18 25.13
CA TYR A 65 4.49 25.91 25.35
C TYR A 65 5.33 26.13 24.07
N ALA A 66 4.68 26.11 22.89
CA ALA A 66 5.35 26.42 21.65
C ALA A 66 5.74 27.90 21.63
N LEU A 67 6.85 28.20 20.96
CA LEU A 67 7.22 29.59 20.67
C LEU A 67 6.08 30.27 19.89
N PRO A 68 5.85 31.58 20.04
CA PRO A 68 4.70 32.27 19.42
C PRO A 68 4.77 32.35 17.88
N TRP A 69 5.79 31.76 17.25
CA TRP A 69 5.94 31.62 15.80
C TRP A 69 6.03 30.16 15.35
N ARG A 70 5.78 29.17 16.21
CA ARG A 70 5.91 27.73 15.90
C ARG A 70 4.64 26.96 16.23
N ILE A 71 4.25 26.05 15.34
CA ILE A 71 3.19 25.07 15.56
C ILE A 71 3.75 23.67 15.39
N TRP A 72 3.52 22.82 16.39
CA TRP A 72 3.77 21.38 16.31
C TRP A 72 2.55 20.70 15.66
N LEU A 73 2.79 19.91 14.62
CA LEU A 73 1.73 19.24 13.87
C LEU A 73 1.25 17.96 14.54
N ASP A 74 1.92 17.54 15.59
CA ASP A 74 1.66 16.37 16.37
C ASP A 74 1.50 15.07 15.56
N ALA A 75 0.36 14.39 15.69
CA ALA A 75 0.06 13.14 14.99
C ALA A 75 -0.28 13.39 13.51
N TRP A 76 -0.36 14.65 13.09
CA TRP A 76 -0.69 15.09 11.74
C TRP A 76 0.55 15.63 11.04
N GLU A 77 1.58 14.81 10.95
CA GLU A 77 2.79 15.15 10.19
C GLU A 77 2.48 15.27 8.69
N LEU A 78 3.20 16.17 8.02
CA LEU A 78 3.00 16.45 6.60
C LEU A 78 3.97 15.66 5.73
N ALA A 79 3.44 14.98 4.72
CA ALA A 79 4.25 14.24 3.73
C ALA A 79 4.83 15.15 2.64
N ALA A 80 4.31 16.37 2.52
CA ALA A 80 4.77 17.41 1.60
C ALA A 80 4.44 18.81 2.14
N ILE A 81 5.01 19.85 1.53
CA ILE A 81 4.60 21.23 1.80
C ILE A 81 3.08 21.34 1.55
N PRO A 82 2.30 21.92 2.48
CA PRO A 82 0.85 21.98 2.36
C PRO A 82 0.44 22.90 1.21
N THR A 83 -0.78 22.72 0.69
CA THR A 83 -1.31 23.56 -0.39
C THR A 83 -1.82 24.91 0.12
N SER A 84 -2.24 24.98 1.39
CA SER A 84 -2.71 26.22 2.00
C SER A 84 -2.52 26.20 3.51
N VAL A 85 -2.13 27.35 4.07
CA VAL A 85 -2.14 27.63 5.50
C VAL A 85 -2.89 28.95 5.73
N THR A 86 -3.85 28.94 6.64
CA THR A 86 -4.60 30.15 7.01
C THR A 86 -4.62 30.34 8.52
N THR A 87 -4.72 31.58 8.98
CA THR A 87 -4.94 31.97 10.38
C THR A 87 -6.08 32.98 10.43
N GLY A 88 -7.08 32.77 11.29
CA GLY A 88 -8.25 33.66 11.37
C GLY A 88 -8.99 33.87 10.04
N GLY A 89 -8.90 32.91 9.12
CA GLY A 89 -9.44 33.01 7.75
C GLY A 89 -8.55 33.75 6.74
N GLN A 90 -7.39 34.27 7.15
CA GLN A 90 -6.41 34.92 6.27
C GLN A 90 -5.32 33.94 5.83
N THR A 91 -5.01 33.92 4.53
CA THR A 91 -3.93 33.06 4.00
C THR A 91 -2.55 33.58 4.39
N ILE A 92 -1.73 32.70 4.94
CA ILE A 92 -0.29 32.93 5.11
C ILE A 92 0.40 32.39 3.85
N PRO A 93 1.13 33.23 3.07
CA PRO A 93 1.91 32.76 1.96
C PRO A 93 2.89 31.67 2.40
N LEU A 94 2.98 30.55 1.68
CA LEU A 94 3.84 29.42 2.07
C LEU A 94 5.33 29.79 2.14
N GLY A 95 5.78 30.77 1.37
CA GLY A 95 7.15 31.31 1.46
C GLY A 95 7.44 32.09 2.76
N ASN A 96 6.40 32.43 3.52
CA ASN A 96 6.52 33.03 4.86
C ASN A 96 6.53 31.96 5.97
N LEU A 97 6.56 30.67 5.60
CA LEU A 97 6.60 29.55 6.53
C LEU A 97 7.85 28.70 6.27
N PHE A 98 8.47 28.24 7.34
CA PHE A 98 9.48 27.18 7.33
C PHE A 98 8.85 25.88 7.80
N PHE A 99 9.14 24.78 7.11
CA PHE A 99 8.65 23.45 7.45
C PHE A 99 9.83 22.61 7.93
N GLU A 100 9.71 22.07 9.13
CA GLU A 100 10.78 21.33 9.80
C GLU A 100 10.45 19.85 9.88
N PRO A 101 11.42 18.95 9.66
CA PRO A 101 12.85 19.22 9.46
C PRO A 101 13.20 19.67 8.04
N ALA A 102 13.92 20.79 7.90
CA ALA A 102 14.30 21.33 6.60
C ALA A 102 15.26 20.42 5.81
N ASN A 103 16.23 19.80 6.51
CA ASN A 103 17.35 19.08 5.88
C ASN A 103 17.11 17.57 5.67
N SER A 104 16.12 16.96 6.34
CA SER A 104 15.81 15.54 6.13
C SER A 104 14.62 15.32 5.20
N GLY A 105 13.90 16.38 4.84
CA GLY A 105 12.63 16.27 4.12
C GLY A 105 11.51 15.68 5.00
N PRO A 106 10.38 15.27 4.38
CA PRO A 106 9.23 14.75 5.11
C PRO A 106 9.56 13.48 5.91
N PRO A 107 8.82 13.19 6.99
CA PRO A 107 7.64 13.93 7.47
C PRO A 107 8.01 15.25 8.14
N TYR A 108 7.32 16.33 7.76
CA TYR A 108 7.41 17.61 8.47
C TYR A 108 6.57 17.55 9.74
N THR A 109 7.21 17.82 10.88
CA THR A 109 6.63 17.69 12.22
C THR A 109 6.22 19.02 12.83
N SER A 110 6.71 20.12 12.28
CA SER A 110 6.37 21.47 12.71
C SER A 110 6.44 22.45 11.56
N MET A 111 5.72 23.56 11.72
CA MET A 111 5.83 24.72 10.85
C MET A 111 6.12 25.97 11.68
N GLU A 112 6.86 26.90 11.10
CA GLU A 112 7.31 28.13 11.76
C GLU A 112 7.11 29.33 10.87
N ILE A 113 6.71 30.46 11.43
CA ILE A 113 6.68 31.74 10.73
C ILE A 113 8.11 32.17 10.45
N ASN A 114 8.38 32.56 9.21
CA ASN A 114 9.57 33.28 8.85
C ASN A 114 9.54 34.68 9.49
N ARG A 115 10.35 34.84 10.54
CA ARG A 115 10.43 36.06 11.37
C ARG A 115 10.97 37.29 10.65
N SER A 116 11.47 37.14 9.42
CA SER A 116 11.83 38.27 8.55
C SER A 116 10.62 38.86 7.81
N THR A 117 9.45 38.23 7.92
CA THR A 117 8.19 38.65 7.27
C THR A 117 7.21 39.23 8.29
N ASN A 118 6.13 39.85 7.81
CA ASN A 118 5.07 40.42 8.65
C ASN A 118 3.92 39.42 8.96
N SER A 119 4.14 38.12 8.72
CA SER A 119 3.11 37.11 9.02
C SER A 119 3.10 36.79 10.52
N ALA A 120 1.93 36.42 11.05
CA ALA A 120 1.77 35.99 12.44
C ALA A 120 0.61 34.99 12.52
N PHE A 121 0.59 34.16 13.56
CA PHE A 121 -0.57 33.33 13.92
C PHE A 121 -1.50 34.10 14.87
N GLY A 122 -2.78 33.74 14.92
CA GLY A 122 -3.77 34.37 15.79
C GLY A 122 -4.43 35.61 15.21
N ALA A 123 -4.71 35.62 13.90
CA ALA A 123 -5.38 36.75 13.26
C ALA A 123 -6.92 36.73 13.42
N GLY A 124 -7.48 35.65 13.98
CA GLY A 124 -8.92 35.45 14.12
C GLY A 124 -9.53 36.05 15.39
N PRO A 125 -10.87 36.18 15.41
CA PRO A 125 -11.61 36.69 16.58
C PRO A 125 -11.70 35.67 17.73
N THR A 126 -11.33 34.41 17.47
CA THR A 126 -11.36 33.31 18.46
C THR A 126 -10.07 32.50 18.37
N PRO A 127 -9.52 32.06 19.50
CA PRO A 127 -8.36 31.17 19.50
C PRO A 127 -8.69 29.75 19.04
N GLN A 128 -9.97 29.37 18.97
CA GLN A 128 -10.38 28.03 18.59
C GLN A 128 -10.23 27.82 17.08
N ARG A 129 -9.49 26.78 16.68
CA ARG A 129 -9.26 26.38 15.28
C ARG A 129 -8.75 27.53 14.40
N ASP A 130 -8.03 28.48 15.00
CA ASP A 130 -7.56 29.68 14.32
C ASP A 130 -6.66 29.34 13.13
N VAL A 131 -5.76 28.35 13.31
CA VAL A 131 -4.83 27.93 12.27
C VAL A 131 -5.37 26.71 11.54
N THR A 132 -5.45 26.82 10.22
CA THR A 132 -5.92 25.76 9.33
C THR A 132 -4.82 25.41 8.34
N VAL A 133 -4.52 24.12 8.18
CA VAL A 133 -3.57 23.60 7.20
C VAL A 133 -4.29 22.61 6.30
N THR A 134 -4.23 22.86 4.99
CA THR A 134 -4.73 21.96 3.96
C THR A 134 -3.55 21.43 3.15
N GLY A 135 -3.47 20.11 3.00
CA GLY A 135 -2.38 19.47 2.29
C GLY A 135 -2.36 17.95 2.47
N THR A 136 -1.25 17.33 2.10
CA THR A 136 -1.05 15.88 2.23
C THR A 136 -0.34 15.55 3.53
N PHE A 137 -1.04 14.83 4.40
CA PHE A 137 -0.54 14.34 5.68
C PHE A 137 -0.05 12.89 5.55
N GLY A 138 1.00 12.51 6.26
CA GLY A 138 1.60 11.17 6.18
C GLY A 138 3.12 11.21 6.38
N PHE A 139 3.80 10.14 5.98
CA PHE A 139 5.24 10.02 6.17
C PHE A 139 6.06 10.51 4.97
N ASN A 140 5.76 10.01 3.77
CA ASN A 140 6.42 10.38 2.52
C ASN A 140 5.42 10.25 1.35
N LEU A 141 5.86 10.62 0.14
CA LEU A 141 5.12 10.46 -1.11
C LEU A 141 5.79 9.49 -2.08
N ASP A 142 6.71 8.67 -1.57
CA ASP A 142 7.48 7.76 -2.41
C ASP A 142 6.55 6.79 -3.13
N SER A 143 6.76 6.64 -4.43
CA SER A 143 5.96 5.75 -5.26
C SER A 143 6.83 5.06 -6.30
N THR A 144 6.33 3.91 -6.77
CA THR A 144 6.95 3.11 -7.83
C THR A 144 5.96 2.93 -8.96
N GLY A 145 6.45 2.83 -10.20
CA GLY A 145 5.59 2.59 -11.35
C GLY A 145 4.88 1.24 -11.24
N ALA A 146 3.56 1.23 -11.43
CA ALA A 146 2.69 0.06 -11.33
C ALA A 146 2.01 -0.29 -12.68
N GLY A 147 2.63 0.10 -13.79
CA GLY A 147 2.09 -0.09 -15.13
C GLY A 147 1.22 1.09 -15.58
N ALA A 148 0.18 0.79 -16.35
CA ALA A 148 -0.75 1.79 -16.89
C ALA A 148 -2.18 1.21 -16.93
N LEU A 149 -3.16 2.10 -17.05
CA LEU A 149 -4.54 1.70 -17.32
C LEU A 149 -4.63 1.05 -18.71
N ALA A 150 -5.22 -0.15 -18.80
CA ALA A 150 -5.44 -0.85 -20.06
C ALA A 150 -6.61 -0.24 -20.86
N ALA A 151 -7.60 0.32 -20.17
CA ALA A 151 -8.70 1.08 -20.74
C ALA A 151 -8.95 2.36 -19.94
N GLY A 152 -9.55 3.37 -20.58
CA GLY A 152 -9.91 4.61 -19.90
C GLY A 152 -11.01 4.38 -18.86
N VAL A 153 -10.92 5.10 -17.75
CA VAL A 153 -11.95 5.14 -16.70
C VAL A 153 -12.89 6.29 -17.04
N SER A 154 -14.09 5.96 -17.51
CA SER A 154 -15.00 6.93 -18.14
C SER A 154 -15.97 7.61 -17.18
N ASP A 155 -16.03 7.15 -15.92
CA ASP A 155 -16.86 7.77 -14.88
C ASP A 155 -16.16 7.74 -13.50
N THR A 156 -16.71 8.54 -12.58
CA THR A 156 -16.14 8.76 -11.23
C THR A 156 -16.66 7.80 -10.18
N THR A 157 -17.48 6.82 -10.56
CA THR A 157 -18.14 5.84 -9.68
C THR A 157 -17.72 4.40 -9.95
N ASP A 158 -17.14 4.13 -11.13
CA ASP A 158 -16.64 2.82 -11.52
C ASP A 158 -15.53 2.39 -10.58
N THR A 159 -15.73 1.25 -9.94
CA THR A 159 -14.80 0.63 -9.02
C THR A 159 -13.96 -0.45 -9.68
N SER A 160 -14.19 -0.75 -10.96
CA SER A 160 -13.40 -1.72 -11.73
C SER A 160 -12.45 -0.98 -12.68
N VAL A 161 -11.14 -1.15 -12.48
CA VAL A 161 -10.12 -0.58 -13.37
C VAL A 161 -9.32 -1.71 -14.01
N THR A 162 -9.09 -1.61 -15.32
CA THR A 162 -8.26 -2.59 -16.03
C THR A 162 -6.85 -2.06 -16.20
N VAL A 163 -5.85 -2.91 -16.00
CA VAL A 163 -4.42 -2.54 -16.04
C VAL A 163 -3.60 -3.39 -16.98
N THR A 164 -2.44 -2.88 -17.37
CA THR A 164 -1.51 -3.58 -18.26
C THR A 164 -0.68 -4.65 -17.56
N ASN A 165 -0.47 -4.55 -16.24
CA ASN A 165 0.33 -5.48 -15.45
C ASN A 165 -0.35 -5.85 -14.12
N GLY A 166 -0.86 -7.07 -14.02
CA GLY A 166 -1.55 -7.57 -12.84
C GLY A 166 -0.63 -7.90 -11.65
N ALA A 167 0.69 -7.95 -11.84
CA ALA A 167 1.67 -8.25 -10.78
C ALA A 167 2.23 -6.99 -10.10
N ALA A 168 1.99 -5.81 -10.67
CA ALA A 168 2.67 -4.58 -10.25
C ALA A 168 2.14 -4.01 -8.92
N ALA A 169 0.90 -4.33 -8.56
CA ALA A 169 0.29 -4.00 -7.28
C ALA A 169 -0.58 -5.17 -6.77
N GLY A 170 -0.82 -5.17 -5.47
CA GLY A 170 -1.62 -6.18 -4.77
C GLY A 170 -2.67 -5.56 -3.85
N VAL A 171 -3.56 -6.41 -3.35
CA VAL A 171 -4.65 -5.97 -2.48
C VAL A 171 -4.09 -5.35 -1.21
N GLY A 172 -4.57 -4.15 -0.88
CA GLY A 172 -4.10 -3.31 0.22
C GLY A 172 -3.23 -2.13 -0.21
N ASP A 173 -2.72 -2.15 -1.45
CA ASP A 173 -1.90 -1.06 -1.98
C ASP A 173 -2.71 0.22 -2.26
N VAL A 174 -2.06 1.37 -2.09
CA VAL A 174 -2.57 2.66 -2.55
C VAL A 174 -1.97 2.97 -3.91
N LEU A 175 -2.84 3.14 -4.89
CA LEU A 175 -2.51 3.53 -6.25
C LEU A 175 -2.67 5.04 -6.41
N LEU A 176 -1.87 5.63 -7.29
CA LEU A 176 -1.99 7.01 -7.73
C LEU A 176 -2.11 7.02 -9.25
N VAL A 177 -3.18 7.66 -9.75
CA VAL A 177 -3.45 7.87 -11.16
C VAL A 177 -3.76 9.35 -11.34
N ASP A 178 -2.93 10.07 -12.09
CA ASP A 178 -2.92 11.53 -12.13
C ASP A 178 -2.84 12.13 -10.70
N THR A 179 -3.93 12.72 -10.20
CA THR A 179 -4.04 13.24 -8.83
C THR A 179 -4.99 12.42 -7.95
N GLU A 180 -5.61 11.36 -8.48
CA GLU A 180 -6.52 10.50 -7.73
C GLU A 180 -5.74 9.39 -7.03
N ARG A 181 -6.01 9.20 -5.73
CA ARG A 181 -5.56 8.02 -4.99
C ARG A 181 -6.68 6.99 -4.95
N MET A 182 -6.36 5.74 -5.25
CA MET A 182 -7.30 4.62 -5.22
C MET A 182 -6.76 3.53 -4.28
N LEU A 183 -7.62 2.93 -3.47
CA LEU A 183 -7.23 1.76 -2.65
C LEU A 183 -7.57 0.48 -3.42
N LEU A 184 -6.60 -0.40 -3.66
CA LEU A 184 -6.82 -1.69 -4.30
C LEU A 184 -7.43 -2.68 -3.30
N THR A 185 -8.68 -3.10 -3.53
CA THR A 185 -9.45 -3.94 -2.60
C THR A 185 -9.64 -5.37 -3.07
N ASP A 186 -9.61 -5.62 -4.39
CA ASP A 186 -9.64 -6.98 -4.93
C ASP A 186 -9.08 -7.05 -6.36
N LYS A 187 -8.83 -8.27 -6.85
CA LYS A 187 -8.35 -8.53 -8.21
C LYS A 187 -9.09 -9.70 -8.84
N ALA A 188 -9.50 -9.51 -10.08
CA ALA A 188 -10.20 -10.50 -10.89
C ALA A 188 -9.47 -10.77 -12.20
N MET A 189 -9.73 -11.96 -12.74
CA MET A 189 -9.21 -12.40 -14.03
C MET A 189 -9.92 -11.66 -15.16
N ALA A 190 -9.14 -10.97 -16.00
CA ALA A 190 -9.59 -10.30 -17.21
C ALA A 190 -9.00 -11.01 -18.43
N SER A 191 -9.76 -11.09 -19.52
CA SER A 191 -9.24 -11.61 -20.78
C SER A 191 -8.10 -10.73 -21.27
N THR A 192 -7.00 -11.36 -21.70
CA THR A 192 -5.86 -10.65 -22.30
C THR A 192 -6.04 -10.46 -23.81
N GLY A 193 -7.10 -11.04 -24.39
CA GLY A 193 -7.30 -11.16 -25.83
C GLY A 193 -6.32 -12.12 -26.51
N GLN A 194 -5.47 -12.82 -25.74
CA GLN A 194 -4.49 -13.79 -26.25
C GLN A 194 -4.96 -15.21 -26.00
N THR A 195 -4.51 -16.13 -26.85
CA THR A 195 -4.65 -17.58 -26.64
C THR A 195 -3.28 -18.20 -26.46
N GLN A 196 -3.23 -19.39 -25.86
CA GLN A 196 -2.07 -20.25 -26.00
C GLN A 196 -1.88 -20.55 -27.50
N SER A 197 -0.68 -20.35 -28.03
CA SER A 197 -0.35 -20.65 -29.42
C SER A 197 1.08 -21.19 -29.49
N GLY A 198 1.21 -22.51 -29.67
CA GLY A 198 2.51 -23.15 -29.84
C GLY A 198 2.74 -24.31 -28.88
N ALA A 199 4.01 -24.60 -28.63
CA ALA A 199 4.42 -25.68 -27.74
C ALA A 199 4.29 -25.26 -26.27
N GLY A 200 3.99 -26.23 -25.42
CA GLY A 200 3.96 -26.05 -23.97
C GLY A 200 2.54 -25.94 -23.39
N CYS A 201 2.37 -26.41 -22.15
CA CYS A 201 1.09 -26.61 -21.48
C CYS A 201 0.13 -27.58 -22.22
N ALA A 202 0.68 -28.46 -23.07
CA ALA A 202 -0.04 -29.43 -23.90
C ALA A 202 -0.23 -30.80 -23.20
N SER A 203 0.28 -30.95 -21.99
CA SER A 203 0.09 -32.12 -21.13
C SER A 203 -0.31 -31.70 -19.73
N ALA A 204 -1.00 -32.54 -18.96
CA ALA A 204 -1.28 -32.29 -17.55
C ALA A 204 -0.05 -32.60 -16.67
N SER A 205 1.05 -31.88 -16.87
CA SER A 205 2.33 -32.09 -16.19
C SER A 205 2.97 -30.78 -15.73
N ASN A 206 3.48 -30.75 -14.49
CA ASN A 206 4.26 -29.63 -13.97
C ASN A 206 5.58 -29.40 -14.72
N ALA A 207 6.12 -30.43 -15.38
CA ALA A 207 7.32 -30.31 -16.21
C ALA A 207 7.04 -29.57 -17.52
N ASP A 208 5.78 -29.52 -17.94
CA ASP A 208 5.33 -28.81 -19.13
C ASP A 208 4.97 -27.36 -18.78
N SER A 209 5.99 -26.60 -18.39
CA SER A 209 5.91 -25.27 -17.77
C SER A 209 6.13 -24.12 -18.75
N ILE A 210 6.21 -24.40 -20.04
CA ILE A 210 6.36 -23.39 -21.09
C ILE A 210 4.95 -22.99 -21.54
N LEU A 211 4.68 -21.69 -21.61
CA LEU A 211 3.48 -21.15 -22.22
C LEU A 211 3.88 -20.14 -23.29
N THR A 212 3.43 -20.35 -24.52
CA THR A 212 3.64 -19.42 -25.64
C THR A 212 2.31 -18.75 -25.98
N PRO A 213 2.08 -17.49 -25.60
CA PRO A 213 0.90 -16.72 -26.00
C PRO A 213 0.93 -16.34 -27.50
N SER A 214 -0.24 -16.08 -28.08
CA SER A 214 -0.41 -15.55 -29.44
C SER A 214 0.17 -14.16 -29.67
N GLY A 215 0.52 -13.46 -28.60
CA GLY A 215 1.02 -12.10 -28.62
C GLY A 215 0.87 -11.43 -27.25
N GLY A 216 0.91 -10.10 -27.24
CA GLY A 216 0.74 -9.30 -26.03
C GLY A 216 1.95 -9.32 -25.08
N THR A 217 1.84 -8.54 -24.01
CA THR A 217 2.89 -8.42 -22.98
C THR A 217 2.42 -9.09 -21.71
N PHE A 218 3.25 -9.98 -21.17
CA PHE A 218 3.10 -10.63 -19.87
C PHE A 218 4.31 -10.32 -18.99
N TYR A 219 4.09 -10.33 -17.67
CA TYR A 219 5.06 -9.94 -16.66
C TYR A 219 5.30 -11.05 -15.63
N VAL A 220 6.54 -11.13 -15.14
CA VAL A 220 6.89 -12.05 -14.04
C VAL A 220 6.08 -11.68 -12.79
N GLY A 221 5.57 -12.70 -12.11
CA GLY A 221 4.69 -12.56 -10.96
C GLY A 221 3.20 -12.48 -11.30
N GLU A 222 2.82 -12.41 -12.58
CA GLU A 222 1.40 -12.44 -12.95
C GLU A 222 0.80 -13.82 -12.74
N THR A 223 -0.42 -13.85 -12.18
CA THR A 223 -1.25 -15.05 -12.19
C THR A 223 -2.10 -15.04 -13.45
N LEU A 224 -1.96 -16.12 -14.23
CA LEU A 224 -2.73 -16.41 -15.42
C LEU A 224 -3.80 -17.46 -15.10
N LEU A 225 -4.90 -17.44 -15.83
CA LEU A 225 -5.93 -18.47 -15.81
C LEU A 225 -6.16 -18.95 -17.25
N LEU A 226 -5.98 -20.25 -17.46
CA LEU A 226 -6.31 -20.94 -18.71
C LEU A 226 -7.32 -22.04 -18.37
N ASP A 227 -8.49 -22.02 -19.02
CA ASP A 227 -9.62 -22.87 -18.67
C ASP A 227 -9.98 -22.75 -17.18
N ALA A 228 -9.61 -23.74 -16.36
CA ALA A 228 -9.77 -23.73 -14.90
C ALA A 228 -8.44 -23.79 -14.12
N GLU A 229 -7.29 -23.84 -14.82
CA GLU A 229 -5.97 -23.90 -14.19
C GLU A 229 -5.39 -22.49 -14.01
N ARG A 230 -4.95 -22.19 -12.78
CA ARG A 230 -4.16 -21.00 -12.50
C ARG A 230 -2.67 -21.33 -12.63
N MET A 231 -1.93 -20.40 -13.22
CA MET A 231 -0.50 -20.52 -13.43
C MET A 231 0.20 -19.23 -13.00
N LEU A 232 1.35 -19.32 -12.36
CA LEU A 232 2.16 -18.15 -11.98
C LEU A 232 3.31 -17.98 -12.96
N VAL A 233 3.45 -16.81 -13.59
CA VAL A 233 4.62 -16.50 -14.42
C VAL A 233 5.84 -16.35 -13.51
N VAL A 234 6.83 -17.22 -13.67
CA VAL A 234 8.07 -17.21 -12.87
C VAL A 234 9.24 -16.60 -13.62
N ASP A 235 9.24 -16.71 -14.95
CA ASP A 235 10.27 -16.14 -15.81
C ASP A 235 9.73 -15.91 -17.23
N LYS A 236 10.47 -15.17 -18.06
CA LYS A 236 10.09 -14.83 -19.43
C LYS A 236 11.31 -14.83 -20.35
N ALA A 237 11.19 -15.53 -21.48
CA ALA A 237 12.18 -15.56 -22.54
C ALA A 237 11.55 -15.11 -23.86
N GLY A 238 11.74 -13.85 -24.23
CA GLY A 238 11.12 -13.26 -25.43
C GLY A 238 9.59 -13.23 -25.31
N ALA A 239 8.89 -13.82 -26.29
CA ALA A 239 7.43 -13.94 -26.28
C ALA A 239 6.92 -15.10 -25.42
N THR A 240 7.79 -16.04 -25.06
CA THR A 240 7.44 -17.21 -24.26
C THR A 240 7.54 -16.90 -22.77
N VAL A 241 6.56 -17.36 -21.99
CA VAL A 241 6.57 -17.28 -20.53
C VAL A 241 6.80 -18.64 -19.91
N ILE A 242 7.58 -18.68 -18.83
CA ILE A 242 7.80 -19.87 -18.03
C ILE A 242 6.90 -19.74 -16.80
N VAL A 243 6.09 -20.77 -16.56
CA VAL A 243 5.05 -20.76 -15.53
C VAL A 243 5.22 -21.85 -14.50
N LYS A 244 4.95 -21.53 -13.24
CA LYS A 244 4.63 -22.53 -12.22
C LYS A 244 3.16 -22.90 -12.38
N ARG A 245 2.92 -24.16 -12.72
CA ARG A 245 1.60 -24.74 -12.97
C ARG A 245 0.88 -25.17 -11.71
N ALA A 246 -0.43 -25.43 -11.82
CA ALA A 246 -1.30 -25.75 -10.69
C ALA A 246 -1.14 -24.76 -9.52
N TRP A 247 -0.95 -23.47 -9.86
CA TRP A 247 -0.82 -22.40 -8.89
C TRP A 247 -2.12 -22.26 -8.08
N ASP A 248 -2.00 -21.79 -6.84
CA ASP A 248 -3.11 -21.71 -5.87
C ASP A 248 -3.82 -23.06 -5.63
N GLY A 249 -3.19 -24.20 -5.95
CA GLY A 249 -3.79 -25.52 -5.77
C GLY A 249 -4.86 -25.87 -6.81
N THR A 250 -4.91 -25.16 -7.93
CA THR A 250 -5.75 -25.54 -9.07
C THR A 250 -5.30 -26.86 -9.69
N THR A 251 -6.20 -27.55 -10.38
CA THR A 251 -5.91 -28.84 -11.01
C THR A 251 -5.15 -28.64 -12.31
N LEU A 252 -4.11 -29.47 -12.53
CA LEU A 252 -3.39 -29.53 -13.81
C LEU A 252 -4.35 -29.95 -14.94
N ALA A 253 -4.32 -29.22 -16.05
CA ALA A 253 -5.10 -29.51 -17.23
C ALA A 253 -4.23 -29.57 -18.49
N THR A 254 -4.83 -29.91 -19.63
CA THR A 254 -4.18 -29.77 -20.93
C THR A 254 -4.80 -28.57 -21.62
N HIS A 255 -3.97 -27.68 -22.16
CA HIS A 255 -4.42 -26.46 -22.80
C HIS A 255 -4.02 -26.48 -24.27
N ALA A 256 -5.01 -26.45 -25.15
CA ALA A 256 -4.82 -26.33 -26.58
C ALA A 256 -5.61 -25.12 -27.08
N SER A 257 -4.91 -24.05 -27.46
CA SER A 257 -5.56 -22.79 -27.89
C SER A 257 -6.47 -22.15 -26.83
N ALA A 258 -6.25 -22.44 -25.55
CA ALA A 258 -7.04 -21.87 -24.45
C ALA A 258 -6.86 -20.35 -24.38
N THR A 259 -7.95 -19.63 -24.08
CA THR A 259 -7.88 -18.18 -23.84
C THR A 259 -7.09 -17.90 -22.56
N ILE A 260 -6.18 -16.94 -22.63
CA ILE A 260 -5.35 -16.53 -21.50
C ILE A 260 -6.04 -15.36 -20.79
N TYR A 261 -6.40 -15.59 -19.54
CA TYR A 261 -6.84 -14.54 -18.62
C TYR A 261 -5.69 -14.18 -17.68
N ALA A 262 -5.66 -12.93 -17.19
CA ALA A 262 -4.68 -12.47 -16.21
C ALA A 262 -5.38 -11.62 -15.13
N ALA A 263 -4.82 -11.56 -13.92
CA ALA A 263 -5.38 -10.80 -12.78
C ALA A 263 -5.24 -9.26 -12.95
N ARG A 264 -5.81 -8.73 -14.03
CA ARG A 264 -5.69 -7.36 -14.53
C ARG A 264 -6.97 -6.53 -14.40
N SER A 265 -8.06 -7.10 -13.90
CA SER A 265 -9.24 -6.34 -13.46
C SER A 265 -9.08 -6.08 -11.97
N TRP A 266 -8.95 -4.82 -11.58
CA TRP A 266 -8.71 -4.41 -10.21
C TRP A 266 -9.97 -3.75 -9.66
N THR A 267 -10.44 -4.22 -8.51
CA THR A 267 -11.50 -3.56 -7.75
C THR A 267 -10.86 -2.53 -6.84
N VAL A 268 -11.32 -1.29 -6.89
CA VAL A 268 -10.74 -0.17 -6.15
C VAL A 268 -11.79 0.65 -5.40
N THR A 269 -11.38 1.23 -4.29
CA THR A 269 -12.10 2.37 -3.69
C THR A 269 -11.58 3.66 -4.34
N ARG A 270 -12.45 4.34 -5.08
CA ARG A 270 -12.20 5.59 -5.80
C ARG A 270 -12.12 6.79 -4.84
N GLY A 271 -11.42 7.85 -5.24
CA GLY A 271 -11.28 9.08 -4.43
C GLY A 271 -10.79 8.81 -3.01
N ALA A 272 -9.93 7.82 -2.83
CA ALA A 272 -9.47 7.41 -1.53
C ALA A 272 -8.58 8.50 -0.91
N LEU A 273 -8.45 8.45 0.41
CA LEU A 273 -7.49 9.26 1.17
C LEU A 273 -7.64 10.77 0.92
N GLY A 274 -8.89 11.22 0.73
CA GLY A 274 -9.24 12.64 0.60
C GLY A 274 -9.05 13.21 -0.82
N THR A 275 -8.67 12.38 -1.78
CA THR A 275 -8.68 12.78 -3.20
C THR A 275 -10.08 12.72 -3.79
N THR A 276 -10.29 13.32 -4.96
CA THR A 276 -11.58 13.27 -5.67
C THR A 276 -11.47 12.28 -6.82
N ALA A 277 -12.51 11.45 -7.01
CA ALA A 277 -12.58 10.52 -8.13
C ALA A 277 -12.68 11.28 -9.47
N SER A 278 -11.87 10.89 -10.45
CA SER A 278 -11.78 11.54 -11.77
C SER A 278 -11.94 10.54 -12.92
N THR A 279 -12.27 11.02 -14.10
CA THR A 279 -12.07 10.22 -15.32
C THR A 279 -10.59 10.17 -15.67
N HIS A 280 -10.14 9.06 -16.26
CA HIS A 280 -8.76 8.87 -16.70
C HIS A 280 -8.70 8.31 -18.11
N SER A 281 -7.69 8.71 -18.88
CA SER A 281 -7.48 8.18 -20.24
C SER A 281 -6.89 6.77 -20.22
N SER A 282 -7.08 6.02 -21.30
CA SER A 282 -6.33 4.78 -21.52
C SER A 282 -4.82 5.07 -21.53
N ALA A 283 -4.01 4.12 -21.09
CA ALA A 283 -2.56 4.25 -20.98
C ALA A 283 -2.06 5.32 -20.01
N THR A 284 -2.94 5.96 -19.22
CA THR A 284 -2.50 6.78 -18.08
C THR A 284 -1.66 5.92 -17.14
N ALA A 285 -0.51 6.45 -16.74
CA ALA A 285 0.42 5.76 -15.85
C ALA A 285 -0.22 5.54 -14.48
N VAL A 286 -0.03 4.34 -13.93
CA VAL A 286 -0.41 4.01 -12.57
C VAL A 286 0.87 3.93 -11.75
N SER A 287 0.93 4.60 -10.62
CA SER A 287 1.98 4.39 -9.63
C SER A 287 1.39 3.84 -8.33
N ARG A 288 2.24 3.21 -7.52
CA ARG A 288 1.87 2.64 -6.23
C ARG A 288 2.71 3.29 -5.13
N TYR A 289 2.05 3.72 -4.07
CA TYR A 289 2.69 4.21 -2.86
C TYR A 289 3.62 3.16 -2.26
N THR A 290 4.83 3.56 -1.88
CA THR A 290 5.87 2.68 -1.33
C THR A 290 6.18 3.07 0.10
N PRO A 291 5.64 2.32 1.10
CA PRO A 291 6.01 2.51 2.49
C PRO A 291 7.51 2.26 2.70
N PRO A 292 8.11 2.80 3.77
CA PRO A 292 9.49 2.45 4.12
C PRO A 292 9.68 0.94 4.24
N SER A 293 10.83 0.44 3.79
CA SER A 293 11.09 -1.01 3.68
C SER A 293 10.91 -1.75 5.02
N LEU A 294 11.39 -1.17 6.11
CA LEU A 294 11.26 -1.77 7.45
C LEU A 294 9.81 -1.78 7.95
N VAL A 295 8.98 -0.81 7.54
CA VAL A 295 7.54 -0.77 7.83
C VAL A 295 6.83 -1.90 7.08
N THR A 296 7.21 -2.12 5.82
CA THR A 296 6.71 -3.23 4.99
C THR A 296 7.10 -4.58 5.61
N GLN A 297 8.36 -4.75 5.99
CA GLN A 297 8.87 -5.99 6.62
C GLN A 297 8.18 -6.27 7.97
N LEU A 298 8.05 -5.26 8.83
CA LEU A 298 7.35 -5.40 10.10
C LEU A 298 5.88 -5.77 9.86
N SER A 299 5.21 -5.11 8.91
CA SER A 299 3.80 -5.40 8.60
C SER A 299 3.61 -6.82 8.05
N LEU A 300 4.55 -7.31 7.23
CA LEU A 300 4.55 -8.71 6.78
C LEU A 300 4.69 -9.67 7.97
N ALA A 301 5.69 -9.44 8.83
CA ALA A 301 5.94 -10.30 9.99
C ALA A 301 4.75 -10.32 10.97
N GLU A 302 4.11 -9.17 11.21
CA GLU A 302 2.89 -9.09 12.02
C GLU A 302 1.71 -9.82 11.37
N ALA A 303 1.52 -9.68 10.06
CA ALA A 303 0.44 -10.35 9.34
C ALA A 303 0.60 -11.86 9.38
N GLU A 304 1.80 -12.38 9.14
CA GLU A 304 2.12 -13.80 9.25
C GLU A 304 1.89 -14.32 10.68
N ASN A 305 2.40 -13.59 11.67
CA ASN A 305 2.25 -13.95 13.07
C ASN A 305 0.78 -13.97 13.51
N ASN A 306 -0.05 -13.03 13.03
CA ASN A 306 -1.48 -13.02 13.30
C ASN A 306 -2.19 -14.21 12.65
N LEU A 307 -1.88 -14.50 11.38
CA LEU A 307 -2.50 -15.60 10.65
C LEU A 307 -2.16 -16.96 11.28
N LEU A 308 -0.88 -17.20 11.57
CA LEU A 308 -0.41 -18.45 12.16
C LEU A 308 -0.97 -18.69 13.56
N GLN A 309 -1.11 -17.63 14.38
CA GLN A 309 -1.76 -17.74 15.69
C GLN A 309 -3.25 -18.02 15.57
N GLY A 310 -3.94 -17.40 14.60
CA GLY A 310 -5.34 -17.71 14.34
C GLY A 310 -5.55 -19.17 13.96
N ILE A 311 -4.67 -19.71 13.10
CA ILE A 311 -4.69 -21.13 12.68
C ILE A 311 -4.42 -22.05 13.87
N SER A 312 -3.49 -21.71 14.76
CA SER A 312 -3.13 -22.54 15.91
C SER A 312 -4.09 -22.42 17.10
N GLY A 313 -5.17 -21.64 16.99
CA GLY A 313 -6.07 -21.35 18.10
C GLY A 313 -5.38 -20.64 19.25
N TYR A 314 -4.34 -19.84 18.96
CA TYR A 314 -3.47 -19.16 19.92
C TYR A 314 -2.67 -20.09 20.85
N ALA A 315 -2.71 -21.41 20.64
CA ALA A 315 -1.80 -22.33 21.28
C ALA A 315 -0.48 -22.34 20.48
N ARG A 316 0.63 -21.93 21.11
CA ARG A 316 1.97 -22.06 20.51
C ARG A 316 2.81 -23.04 21.30
N THR A 317 2.80 -24.29 20.84
CA THR A 317 3.71 -25.33 21.30
C THR A 317 4.44 -25.85 20.08
N VAL A 318 5.77 -25.80 20.09
CA VAL A 318 6.60 -26.37 19.02
C VAL A 318 7.36 -27.57 19.58
N GLY A 319 7.37 -28.67 18.83
CA GLY A 319 7.86 -29.97 19.26
C GLY A 319 6.72 -30.96 19.49
N SER A 320 7.07 -32.24 19.59
CA SER A 320 6.14 -33.34 19.91
C SER A 320 6.60 -34.04 21.18
N ALA A 321 5.65 -34.57 21.95
CA ALA A 321 5.88 -35.24 23.23
C ALA A 321 6.74 -34.38 24.19
N ASP A 322 7.73 -34.98 24.84
CA ASP A 322 8.54 -34.34 25.90
C ASP A 322 9.42 -33.16 25.42
N ASN A 323 9.47 -32.89 24.11
CA ASN A 323 10.22 -31.77 23.54
C ASN A 323 9.34 -30.57 23.17
N ALA A 324 8.05 -30.60 23.52
CA ALA A 324 7.14 -29.48 23.39
C ALA A 324 7.62 -28.27 24.20
N ARG A 325 7.93 -27.15 23.54
CA ARG A 325 8.33 -25.89 24.18
C ARG A 325 7.53 -24.71 23.65
N PRO A 326 7.24 -23.69 24.50
CA PRO A 326 6.69 -22.43 24.05
C PRO A 326 7.74 -21.65 23.25
N VAL A 327 7.35 -21.06 22.11
CA VAL A 327 8.24 -20.26 21.26
C VAL A 327 8.11 -18.78 21.61
N SER A 328 9.25 -18.12 21.84
CA SER A 328 9.32 -16.77 22.42
C SER A 328 9.24 -15.59 21.41
N GLY A 329 9.10 -15.84 20.10
CA GLY A 329 8.87 -14.77 19.12
C GLY A 329 9.96 -13.68 19.03
N GLN A 330 11.19 -13.99 19.47
CA GLN A 330 12.28 -13.02 19.66
C GLN A 330 12.59 -12.17 18.40
N ALA A 331 12.63 -12.78 17.22
CA ALA A 331 12.89 -12.05 15.97
C ALA A 331 11.83 -10.98 15.65
N LEU A 332 10.57 -11.19 16.03
CA LEU A 332 9.51 -10.20 15.88
C LEU A 332 9.72 -9.02 16.85
N ALA A 333 10.20 -9.28 18.07
CA ALA A 333 10.54 -8.24 19.02
C ALA A 333 11.71 -7.37 18.52
N ASP A 334 12.71 -7.98 17.87
CA ASP A 334 13.86 -7.27 17.33
C ASP A 334 13.47 -6.33 16.19
N ILE A 335 12.67 -6.80 15.21
CA ILE A 335 12.21 -5.94 14.10
C ILE A 335 11.28 -4.81 14.59
N ARG A 336 10.45 -5.08 15.60
CA ARG A 336 9.66 -4.06 16.31
C ARG A 336 10.54 -2.97 16.91
N ALA A 337 11.60 -3.36 17.62
CA ALA A 337 12.55 -2.43 18.23
C ALA A 337 13.31 -1.61 17.18
N GLN A 338 13.76 -2.24 16.10
CA GLN A 338 14.42 -1.55 14.97
C GLN A 338 13.49 -0.55 14.30
N ALA A 339 12.26 -0.93 13.99
CA ALA A 339 11.27 -0.06 13.38
C ALA A 339 10.96 1.16 14.26
N TYR A 340 10.81 0.95 15.58
CA TYR A 340 10.61 2.05 16.53
C TYR A 340 11.84 2.96 16.62
N ALA A 341 13.04 2.39 16.63
CA ALA A 341 14.28 3.16 16.66
C ALA A 341 14.43 4.05 15.42
N GLN A 342 14.01 3.60 14.25
CA GLN A 342 14.19 4.35 13.00
C GLN A 342 13.00 5.28 12.68
N TYR A 343 11.78 4.77 12.78
CA TYR A 343 10.56 5.43 12.29
C TYR A 343 9.56 5.79 13.40
N GLY A 344 9.79 5.33 14.62
CA GLY A 344 8.94 5.67 15.76
C GLY A 344 8.97 7.17 16.04
N ARG A 345 7.81 7.74 16.35
CA ARG A 345 7.73 9.14 16.75
C ARG A 345 8.37 9.31 18.13
N LYS A 346 9.40 10.17 18.21
CA LYS A 346 10.18 10.42 19.45
C LYS A 346 9.97 11.85 19.92
N ALA A 347 9.84 12.05 21.24
CA ALA A 347 9.70 13.38 21.84
C ALA A 347 10.90 14.30 21.57
N ARG A 348 12.10 13.74 21.35
CA ARG A 348 13.32 14.46 20.92
C ARG A 348 14.09 13.58 19.94
N ARG A 349 14.36 14.07 18.73
CA ARG A 349 15.23 13.35 17.79
C ARG A 349 16.64 13.34 18.37
N ARG A 350 17.25 12.15 18.53
CA ARG A 350 18.68 12.03 18.78
C ARG A 350 19.38 12.37 17.47
N THR A 351 20.09 13.49 17.43
CA THR A 351 21.04 13.75 16.35
C THR A 351 22.07 12.62 16.40
N VAL A 352 22.21 11.90 15.29
CA VAL A 352 23.29 10.94 15.08
C VAL A 352 24.40 11.67 14.35
#